data_AF-A0A2M9R338-F1
#
_entry.id   AF-A0A2M9R338-F1
#
_cell.length_a   1.000
_cell.length_b   1.000
_cell.length_c   1.000
_cell.angle_alpha   90.00
_cell.angle_beta   90.00
_cell.angle_gamma   90.00
#
_symmetry.space_group_name_H-M   'P 1'
#
loop_
_entity.id
_entity.type
_entity.pdbx_description
1 polymer ?
#
loop_
_entity_poly.entity_id
_entity_poly.type
_entity_poly.pdbx_seq_one_letter_code
_entity_poly.pdbx_strand_id
1 'polypeptide(L)'
;MNISDQIHNIIKSDDFENVLEKINTNYSNLKQEGIIRNAILELYNEKYANEQFRAFAEHPRVQKNNGEDKRKSSNRVDLSITDLHLLVECKKELKPKTYNIELKYHFPKHRNNFSDYKQSILSEFKDRKSDMFILIVADWNSKEKKEFDDKWNIKTNLSKHLSNDNNWQQNLKDSFNKVICDLKDYECDLMEIVKVQVKEPYLTDYYFYLLRTK
;
A
#
# COMPACT_ATOMS: atom_id res chain seq x y z
N MET A 1 18.75 1.62 11.28
CA MET A 1 17.34 1.99 11.52
C MET A 1 16.50 1.13 10.60
N ASN A 2 15.60 0.28 11.12
CA ASN A 2 14.80 -0.58 10.25
C ASN A 2 13.56 0.19 9.75
N ILE A 3 13.65 0.70 8.53
CA ILE A 3 12.56 1.47 7.89
C ILE A 3 11.27 0.65 7.83
N SER A 4 11.35 -0.66 7.59
CA SER A 4 10.17 -1.51 7.51
C SER A 4 9.41 -1.60 8.84
N ASP A 5 10.14 -1.70 9.96
CA ASP A 5 9.54 -1.70 11.30
C ASP A 5 8.91 -0.33 11.63
N GLN A 6 9.51 0.77 11.15
CA GLN A 6 8.94 2.11 11.34
C GLN A 6 7.61 2.28 10.63
N ILE A 7 7.49 1.81 9.39
CA ILE A 7 6.23 1.83 8.62
C ILE A 7 5.18 0.95 9.28
N HIS A 8 5.55 -0.25 9.72
CA HIS A 8 4.64 -1.14 10.44
C HIS A 8 4.13 -0.50 11.75
N ASN A 9 5.02 0.14 12.52
CA ASN A 9 4.67 0.86 13.73
C ASN A 9 3.77 2.07 13.49
N ILE A 10 3.90 2.77 12.36
CA ILE A 10 2.97 3.84 11.96
C ILE A 10 1.60 3.24 11.72
N ILE A 11 1.49 2.19 10.89
CA ILE A 11 0.21 1.57 10.53
C ILE A 11 -0.50 0.96 11.75
N LYS A 12 0.25 0.51 12.77
CA LYS A 12 -0.27 -0.01 14.04
C LYS A 12 -0.62 1.07 15.08
N SER A 13 -0.34 2.35 14.81
CA SER A 13 -0.51 3.41 15.81
C SER A 13 -1.93 3.97 15.86
N ASP A 14 -2.32 4.43 17.04
CA ASP A 14 -3.58 5.17 17.26
C ASP A 14 -3.66 6.42 16.38
N ASP A 15 -2.53 7.09 16.11
CA ASP A 15 -2.47 8.25 15.22
C ASP A 15 -2.90 7.90 13.80
N PHE A 16 -2.44 6.75 13.29
CA PHE A 16 -2.84 6.26 11.98
C PHE A 16 -4.31 5.82 11.96
N GLU A 17 -4.80 5.15 13.01
CA GLU A 17 -6.23 4.81 13.14
C GLU A 17 -7.11 6.06 13.09
N ASN A 18 -6.76 7.11 13.86
CA ASN A 18 -7.48 8.38 13.87
C ASN A 18 -7.47 9.09 12.51
N VAL A 19 -6.35 9.03 11.78
CA VAL A 19 -6.27 9.57 10.42
C VAL A 19 -7.08 8.72 9.44
N LEU A 20 -7.05 7.40 9.56
CA LEU A 20 -7.80 6.48 8.71
C LEU A 20 -9.32 6.63 8.89
N GLU A 21 -9.79 6.86 10.12
CA GLU A 21 -11.19 7.20 10.43
C GLU A 21 -11.64 8.46 9.66
N LYS A 22 -10.80 9.51 9.66
CA LYS A 22 -11.06 10.74 8.90
C LYS A 22 -11.04 10.48 7.39
N ILE A 23 -10.12 9.65 6.90
CA ILE A 23 -10.06 9.28 5.49
C ILE A 23 -11.34 8.53 5.09
N ASN A 24 -11.77 7.55 5.88
CA ASN A 24 -12.98 6.79 5.59
C ASN A 24 -14.22 7.70 5.60
N THR A 25 -14.35 8.54 6.63
CA THR A 25 -15.47 9.49 6.74
C THR A 25 -15.59 10.40 5.51
N ASN A 26 -14.46 10.96 5.05
CA ASN A 26 -14.46 11.95 3.97
C ASN A 26 -14.42 11.36 2.55
N TYR A 27 -13.90 10.13 2.39
CA TYR A 27 -13.62 9.52 1.09
C TYR A 27 -14.19 8.10 0.95
N SER A 28 -15.24 7.78 1.70
CA SER A 28 -15.95 6.48 1.72
C SER A 28 -16.49 6.01 0.35
N ASN A 29 -16.59 6.92 -0.62
CA ASN A 29 -17.15 6.66 -1.95
C ASN A 29 -16.09 6.45 -3.05
N LEU A 30 -14.80 6.36 -2.72
CA LEU A 30 -13.71 6.15 -3.68
C LEU A 30 -12.63 5.18 -3.18
N LYS A 31 -11.70 4.80 -4.06
CA LYS A 31 -10.51 4.04 -3.67
C LYS A 31 -9.50 4.95 -2.98
N GLN A 32 -9.06 4.59 -1.79
CA GLN A 32 -8.32 5.48 -0.90
C GLN A 32 -6.78 5.30 -0.94
N GLU A 33 -6.26 4.52 -1.91
CA GLU A 33 -4.82 4.20 -2.04
C GLU A 33 -3.90 5.41 -1.87
N GLY A 34 -4.10 6.46 -2.68
CA GLY A 34 -3.26 7.65 -2.68
C GLY A 34 -3.37 8.48 -1.40
N ILE A 35 -4.54 8.48 -0.76
CA ILE A 35 -4.79 9.26 0.47
C ILE A 35 -4.18 8.54 1.68
N ILE A 36 -4.33 7.21 1.75
CA ILE A 36 -3.68 6.40 2.78
C ILE A 36 -2.15 6.45 2.62
N ARG A 37 -1.63 6.42 1.38
CA ARG A 37 -0.21 6.63 1.08
C ARG A 37 0.30 7.96 1.66
N ASN A 38 -0.47 9.03 1.51
CA ASN A 38 -0.11 10.35 2.05
C ASN A 38 -0.16 10.35 3.58
N ALA A 39 -1.14 9.70 4.21
CA ALA A 39 -1.20 9.58 5.67
C ALA A 39 0.03 8.84 6.25
N ILE A 40 0.44 7.73 5.63
CA ILE A 40 1.66 7.01 6.03
C ILE A 40 2.88 7.92 5.89
N LEU A 41 2.98 8.68 4.79
CA LEU A 41 4.07 9.62 4.55
C LEU A 41 4.12 10.74 5.59
N GLU A 42 2.99 11.39 5.86
CA GLU A 42 2.89 12.52 6.77
C GLU A 42 3.27 12.10 8.18
N LEU A 43 2.69 11.00 8.68
CA LEU A 43 3.03 10.44 10.00
C LEU A 43 4.49 9.96 10.06
N TYR A 44 5.03 9.41 8.98
CA TYR A 44 6.45 9.06 8.92
C TYR A 44 7.33 10.30 9.07
N ASN A 45 7.02 11.36 8.32
CA ASN A 45 7.80 12.59 8.35
C ASN A 45 7.70 13.31 9.70
N GLU A 46 6.53 13.32 10.33
CA GLU A 46 6.36 13.89 11.67
C GLU A 46 7.17 13.15 12.72
N LYS A 47 7.25 11.81 12.62
CA LYS A 47 7.86 10.98 13.65
C LYS A 47 9.35 10.68 13.45
N TYR A 48 9.80 10.52 12.21
CA TYR A 48 11.13 9.98 11.90
C TYR A 48 11.96 10.85 10.94
N ALA A 49 11.37 11.83 10.24
CA ALA A 49 12.16 12.65 9.34
C ALA A 49 13.07 13.62 10.10
N ASN A 50 14.21 13.90 9.47
CA ASN A 50 15.21 14.87 9.94
C ASN A 50 16.01 15.36 8.71
N GLU A 51 17.15 15.99 8.93
CA GLU A 51 18.02 16.48 7.84
C GLU A 51 18.55 15.35 6.93
N GLN A 52 18.50 14.08 7.38
CA GLN A 52 19.07 12.92 6.69
C GLN A 52 18.00 11.99 6.09
N PHE A 53 16.88 11.82 6.77
CA PHE A 53 15.78 10.93 6.37
C PHE A 53 14.53 11.72 6.04
N ARG A 54 13.89 11.41 4.90
CA ARG A 54 12.59 11.99 4.56
C ARG A 54 11.78 11.07 3.65
N ALA A 55 10.49 10.96 3.94
CA ALA A 55 9.52 10.29 3.07
C ALA A 55 9.00 11.22 1.97
N PHE A 56 8.89 10.69 0.76
CA PHE A 56 8.37 11.38 -0.42
C PHE A 56 7.34 10.51 -1.14
N ALA A 57 6.26 11.13 -1.57
CA ALA A 57 5.31 10.49 -2.46
C ALA A 57 5.86 10.56 -3.88
N GLU A 58 5.60 9.53 -4.67
CA GLU A 58 5.79 9.61 -6.13
C GLU A 58 7.24 9.86 -6.58
N HIS A 59 8.21 9.44 -5.77
CA HIS A 59 9.63 9.64 -5.95
C HIS A 59 10.38 8.35 -5.58
N PRO A 60 11.45 7.97 -6.28
CA PRO A 60 11.98 8.60 -7.49
C PRO A 60 11.08 8.37 -8.71
N ARG A 61 11.19 9.27 -9.70
CA ARG A 61 10.61 9.08 -11.05
C ARG A 61 11.72 8.64 -11.99
N VAL A 62 11.77 7.36 -12.34
CA VAL A 62 12.78 6.84 -13.26
C VAL A 62 12.24 6.96 -14.69
N GLN A 63 12.85 7.82 -15.50
CA GLN A 63 12.57 7.86 -16.94
C GLN A 63 13.09 6.57 -17.58
N LYS A 64 12.25 5.88 -18.35
CA LYS A 64 12.73 4.82 -19.23
C LYS A 64 13.44 5.47 -20.41
N ASN A 65 14.75 5.30 -20.50
CA ASN A 65 15.53 5.65 -21.70
C ASN A 65 15.24 4.61 -22.80
N ASN A 66 14.03 4.61 -23.35
CA ASN A 66 13.70 3.85 -24.53
C ASN A 66 13.62 4.86 -25.68
N GLY A 67 14.68 4.96 -26.47
CA GLY A 67 14.98 6.01 -27.44
C GLY A 67 13.97 6.27 -28.57
N GLU A 68 12.73 5.81 -28.50
CA GLU A 68 11.74 5.98 -29.57
C GLU A 68 10.32 6.35 -29.11
N ASP A 69 10.06 6.56 -27.81
CA ASP A 69 8.72 7.04 -27.43
C ASP A 69 8.72 7.78 -26.08
N LYS A 70 8.74 9.12 -26.13
CA LYS A 70 8.68 10.00 -24.94
C LYS A 70 7.37 9.89 -24.15
N ARG A 71 6.38 9.14 -24.65
CA ARG A 71 5.11 8.83 -23.97
C ARG A 71 5.16 7.55 -23.13
N LYS A 72 6.29 6.82 -23.11
CA LYS A 72 6.44 5.58 -22.32
C LYS A 72 6.78 5.89 -20.87
N SER A 73 5.94 5.36 -19.98
CA SER A 73 5.81 5.66 -18.55
C SER A 73 7.13 5.80 -17.79
N SER A 74 7.24 6.85 -16.96
CA SER A 74 8.20 6.82 -15.85
C SER A 74 7.74 5.75 -14.85
N ASN A 75 8.62 4.85 -14.45
CA ASN A 75 8.35 4.03 -13.28
C ASN A 75 8.53 4.93 -12.06
N ARG A 76 7.40 5.31 -11.48
CA ARG A 76 7.28 6.13 -10.28
C ARG A 76 7.01 5.18 -9.12
N VAL A 77 7.78 5.32 -8.05
CA VAL A 77 7.54 4.61 -6.78
C VAL A 77 6.43 5.33 -6.03
N ASP A 78 5.47 4.59 -5.47
CA ASP A 78 4.35 5.20 -4.76
C ASP A 78 4.79 5.98 -3.51
N LEU A 79 5.61 5.38 -2.65
CA LEU A 79 6.19 6.01 -1.46
C LEU A 79 7.66 5.63 -1.36
N SER A 80 8.53 6.59 -1.08
CA SER A 80 9.92 6.28 -0.74
C SER A 80 10.37 6.99 0.52
N ILE A 81 11.35 6.38 1.19
CA ILE A 81 12.11 7.02 2.26
C ILE A 81 13.53 7.20 1.76
N THR A 82 13.94 8.46 1.62
CA THR A 82 15.27 8.82 1.14
C THR A 82 16.22 8.95 2.31
N ASP A 83 17.38 8.30 2.19
CA ASP A 83 18.53 8.47 3.08
C ASP A 83 19.64 9.23 2.34
N LEU A 84 19.95 10.44 2.79
CA LEU A 84 20.98 11.28 2.17
C LEU A 84 22.41 10.80 2.40
N HIS A 85 22.69 10.00 3.44
CA HIS A 85 24.04 9.50 3.72
C HIS A 85 24.44 8.37 2.78
N LEU A 86 23.47 7.59 2.34
CA LEU A 86 23.68 6.47 1.44
C LEU A 86 23.64 6.97 0.00
N LEU A 87 24.71 7.62 -0.44
CA LEU A 87 24.86 7.98 -1.85
C LEU A 87 25.29 6.76 -2.66
N VAL A 88 24.54 6.46 -3.72
CA VAL A 88 24.90 5.45 -4.72
C VAL A 88 25.54 6.18 -5.90
N GLU A 89 26.72 5.71 -6.31
CA GLU A 89 27.37 6.18 -7.52
C GLU A 89 26.64 5.63 -8.76
N CYS A 90 25.93 6.51 -9.47
CA CYS A 90 25.19 6.15 -10.69
C CYS A 90 25.66 7.01 -11.85
N LYS A 91 26.47 6.45 -12.77
CA LYS A 91 26.85 7.03 -14.07
C LYS A 91 27.07 8.56 -14.05
N LYS A 92 27.96 9.03 -13.17
CA LYS A 92 28.43 10.42 -12.97
C LYS A 92 27.69 11.31 -11.95
N GLU A 93 26.69 10.80 -11.22
CA GLU A 93 26.03 11.55 -10.14
C GLU A 93 25.89 10.71 -8.87
N LEU A 94 26.06 11.36 -7.72
CA LEU A 94 25.71 10.82 -6.41
C LEU A 94 24.20 10.92 -6.24
N LYS A 95 23.49 9.79 -6.17
CA LYS A 95 22.05 9.77 -5.90
C LYS A 95 21.79 9.16 -4.54
N PRO A 96 20.92 9.74 -3.71
CA PRO A 96 20.58 9.15 -2.43
C PRO A 96 19.89 7.79 -2.64
N LYS A 97 20.14 6.86 -1.73
CA LYS A 97 19.47 5.56 -1.68
C LYS A 97 18.08 5.77 -1.13
N THR A 98 17.10 5.18 -1.79
CA THR A 98 15.71 5.21 -1.37
C THR A 98 15.27 3.82 -0.95
N TYR A 99 14.52 3.74 0.14
CA TYR A 99 13.69 2.59 0.48
C TYR A 99 12.35 2.75 -0.23
N ASN A 100 12.07 1.91 -1.22
CA ASN A 100 10.95 2.03 -2.14
C ASN A 100 9.77 1.17 -1.69
N ILE A 101 8.59 1.78 -1.62
CA ILE A 101 7.35 1.16 -1.17
C ILE A 101 6.29 1.31 -2.26
N GLU A 102 5.74 0.19 -2.72
CA GLU A 102 4.61 0.16 -3.65
C GLU A 102 3.32 -0.13 -2.88
N LEU A 103 2.24 0.56 -3.22
CA LEU A 103 0.95 0.41 -2.54
C LEU A 103 -0.13 -0.09 -3.51
N LYS A 104 -1.05 -0.92 -3.03
CA LYS A 104 -2.27 -1.28 -3.76
C LYS A 104 -3.48 -1.29 -2.84
N TYR A 105 -4.60 -0.77 -3.35
CA TYR A 105 -5.88 -0.77 -2.66
C TYR A 105 -6.94 -1.57 -3.41
N HIS A 106 -7.50 -2.57 -2.74
CA HIS A 106 -8.48 -3.48 -3.30
C HIS A 106 -9.66 -3.72 -2.37
N PHE A 107 -10.70 -4.33 -2.94
CA PHE A 107 -11.85 -4.85 -2.22
C PHE A 107 -11.80 -6.38 -2.24
N PRO A 108 -12.45 -7.08 -1.30
CA PRO A 108 -12.42 -8.53 -1.16
C PRO A 108 -12.64 -9.34 -2.44
N LYS A 109 -13.52 -8.92 -3.36
CA LYS A 109 -13.83 -9.64 -4.60
C LYS A 109 -12.78 -9.48 -5.71
N HIS A 110 -11.71 -8.71 -5.47
CA HIS A 110 -10.69 -8.46 -6.48
C HIS A 110 -10.08 -9.76 -7.00
N ARG A 111 -9.97 -9.92 -8.32
CA ARG A 111 -9.46 -11.13 -8.99
C ARG A 111 -10.04 -12.44 -8.42
N ASN A 112 -11.37 -12.51 -8.37
CA ASN A 112 -12.10 -13.68 -7.86
C ASN A 112 -11.64 -14.06 -6.44
N ASN A 113 -11.87 -13.15 -5.49
CA ASN A 113 -11.50 -13.34 -4.09
C ASN A 113 -10.00 -13.63 -3.90
N PHE A 114 -9.15 -12.95 -4.68
CA PHE A 114 -7.69 -13.12 -4.71
C PHE A 114 -7.19 -14.54 -5.01
N SER A 115 -8.00 -15.40 -5.65
CA SER A 115 -7.60 -16.78 -5.95
C SER A 115 -6.37 -16.88 -6.87
N ASP A 116 -6.10 -15.83 -7.65
CA ASP A 116 -4.92 -15.69 -8.52
C ASP A 116 -4.25 -14.31 -8.37
N TYR A 117 -3.77 -14.03 -7.14
CA TYR A 117 -3.13 -12.75 -6.83
C TYR A 117 -1.59 -12.79 -6.78
N LYS A 118 -0.99 -13.99 -6.81
CA LYS A 118 0.48 -14.19 -6.77
C LYS A 118 1.22 -13.31 -7.79
N GLN A 119 0.78 -13.29 -9.05
CA GLN A 119 1.46 -12.53 -10.10
C GLN A 119 1.37 -11.01 -9.88
N SER A 120 0.29 -10.52 -9.26
CA SER A 120 0.21 -9.10 -8.85
C SER A 120 1.24 -8.76 -7.79
N ILE A 121 1.38 -9.60 -6.77
CA ILE A 121 2.39 -9.39 -5.73
C ILE A 121 3.79 -9.39 -6.34
N LEU A 122 4.12 -10.35 -7.21
CA LEU A 122 5.42 -10.41 -7.88
C LEU A 122 5.68 -9.17 -8.73
N SER A 123 4.67 -8.69 -9.46
CA SER A 123 4.81 -7.51 -10.30
C SER A 123 5.08 -6.25 -9.48
N GLU A 124 4.35 -6.04 -8.39
CA GLU A 124 4.53 -4.86 -7.54
C GLU A 124 5.76 -4.96 -6.63
N PHE A 125 6.18 -6.16 -6.23
CA PHE A 125 7.32 -6.34 -5.32
C PHE A 125 8.64 -6.53 -6.08
N LYS A 126 8.73 -7.61 -6.88
CA LYS A 126 9.95 -8.02 -7.57
C LYS A 126 10.22 -7.20 -8.83
N ASP A 127 9.23 -7.10 -9.73
CA ASP A 127 9.48 -6.46 -11.04
C ASP A 127 9.70 -4.94 -10.89
N ARG A 128 9.03 -4.32 -9.91
CA ARG A 128 9.26 -2.93 -9.49
C ARG A 128 10.52 -2.74 -8.67
N LYS A 129 11.11 -3.82 -8.15
CA LYS A 129 12.26 -3.80 -7.23
C LYS A 129 11.98 -2.93 -6.01
N SER A 130 10.80 -3.09 -5.41
CA SER A 130 10.44 -2.39 -4.18
C SER A 130 11.10 -3.08 -2.98
N ASP A 131 11.46 -2.31 -1.97
CA ASP A 131 11.88 -2.85 -0.68
C ASP A 131 10.68 -3.29 0.17
N MET A 132 9.49 -2.72 -0.10
CA MET A 132 8.22 -3.13 0.53
C MET A 132 7.05 -3.03 -0.43
N PHE A 133 6.13 -3.99 -0.34
CA PHE A 133 4.81 -3.94 -0.96
C PHE A 133 3.73 -3.95 0.11
N ILE A 134 2.84 -2.96 0.07
CA ILE A 134 1.69 -2.83 0.98
C ILE A 134 0.39 -3.06 0.19
N LEU A 135 -0.30 -4.15 0.48
CA LEU A 135 -1.66 -4.37 0.01
C LEU A 135 -2.65 -3.97 1.10
N ILE A 136 -3.58 -3.09 0.74
CA ILE A 136 -4.69 -2.62 1.56
C ILE A 136 -5.98 -3.25 1.02
N VAL A 137 -6.70 -3.96 1.88
CA VAL A 137 -8.04 -4.47 1.57
C VAL A 137 -9.05 -3.84 2.51
N ALA A 138 -10.01 -3.11 1.96
CA ALA A 138 -11.12 -2.54 2.73
C ALA A 138 -12.38 -3.40 2.58
N ASP A 139 -12.99 -3.76 3.70
CA ASP A 139 -14.18 -4.58 3.79
C ASP A 139 -15.18 -3.93 4.75
N TRP A 140 -16.44 -3.80 4.36
CA TRP A 140 -17.45 -3.08 5.16
C TRP A 140 -18.81 -3.76 5.09
N ASN A 141 -19.70 -3.35 5.99
CA ASN A 141 -21.07 -3.83 5.95
C ASN A 141 -21.82 -3.24 4.74
N SER A 142 -22.18 -4.10 3.77
CA SER A 142 -22.88 -3.68 2.55
C SER A 142 -24.23 -2.99 2.82
N LYS A 143 -24.91 -3.34 3.92
CA LYS A 143 -26.21 -2.75 4.29
C LYS A 143 -26.02 -1.32 4.82
N GLU A 144 -25.11 -1.13 5.77
CA GLU A 144 -24.80 0.20 6.33
C GLU A 144 -24.30 1.15 5.23
N LYS A 145 -23.41 0.66 4.35
CA LYS A 145 -22.96 1.41 3.17
C LYS A 145 -24.12 1.86 2.29
N LYS A 146 -25.07 0.96 2.02
CA LYS A 146 -26.23 1.26 1.18
C LYS A 146 -27.11 2.32 1.81
N GLU A 147 -27.37 2.22 3.11
CA GLU A 147 -28.13 3.25 3.86
C GLU A 147 -27.45 4.62 3.77
N PHE A 148 -26.12 4.67 3.91
CA PHE A 148 -25.34 5.89 3.71
C PHE A 148 -25.44 6.42 2.26
N ASP A 149 -25.27 5.55 1.27
CA ASP A 149 -25.32 5.93 -0.15
C ASP A 149 -26.70 6.47 -0.56
N ASP A 150 -27.77 5.82 -0.09
CA ASP A 150 -29.15 6.23 -0.35
C ASP A 150 -29.43 7.62 0.29
N LYS A 151 -28.94 7.85 1.52
CA LYS A 151 -29.07 9.14 2.23
C LYS A 151 -28.42 10.30 1.45
N TRP A 152 -27.26 10.05 0.81
CA TRP A 152 -26.50 11.08 0.09
C TRP A 152 -26.69 11.03 -1.43
N ASN A 153 -27.63 10.21 -1.92
CA ASN A 153 -27.90 10.02 -3.36
C ASN A 153 -26.64 9.62 -4.16
N ILE A 154 -25.79 8.78 -3.57
CA ILE A 154 -24.59 8.24 -4.22
C ILE A 154 -25.00 7.04 -5.09
N LYS A 155 -24.83 7.17 -6.40
CA LYS A 155 -25.23 6.13 -7.36
C LYS A 155 -24.21 5.01 -7.55
N THR A 156 -22.96 5.25 -7.15
CA THR A 156 -21.87 4.29 -7.35
C THR A 156 -21.92 3.20 -6.29
N ASN A 157 -22.26 1.97 -6.69
CA ASN A 157 -22.23 0.83 -5.79
C ASN A 157 -20.83 0.20 -5.75
N LEU A 158 -20.01 0.57 -4.76
CA LEU A 158 -18.72 -0.08 -4.48
C LEU A 158 -18.88 -1.43 -3.78
N SER A 159 -19.96 -1.63 -3.01
CA SER A 159 -20.25 -2.88 -2.30
C SER A 159 -20.36 -4.10 -3.21
N LYS A 160 -20.62 -3.91 -4.53
CA LYS A 160 -20.55 -5.00 -5.53
C LYS A 160 -19.19 -5.69 -5.63
N HIS A 161 -18.14 -5.05 -5.10
CA HIS A 161 -16.76 -5.56 -5.05
C HIS A 161 -16.40 -6.19 -3.70
N LEU A 162 -17.34 -6.26 -2.75
CA LEU A 162 -17.17 -7.06 -1.53
C LEU A 162 -17.44 -8.53 -1.82
N SER A 163 -16.86 -9.40 -1.00
CA SER A 163 -17.09 -10.84 -1.06
C SER A 163 -18.16 -11.20 -0.06
N ASN A 164 -19.00 -12.17 -0.43
CA ASN A 164 -19.95 -12.77 0.51
C ASN A 164 -19.31 -13.94 1.29
N ASP A 165 -18.08 -14.32 0.96
CA ASP A 165 -17.29 -15.31 1.67
C ASP A 165 -16.01 -14.69 2.23
N ASN A 166 -15.46 -15.27 3.31
CA ASN A 166 -14.18 -14.84 3.89
C ASN A 166 -12.97 -15.58 3.26
N ASN A 167 -13.19 -16.33 2.18
CA ASN A 167 -12.13 -17.12 1.52
C ASN A 167 -11.01 -16.22 0.98
N TRP A 168 -11.31 -14.96 0.67
CA TRP A 168 -10.36 -13.97 0.18
C TRP A 168 -9.15 -13.79 1.12
N GLN A 169 -9.35 -13.87 2.45
CA GLN A 169 -8.27 -13.73 3.43
C GLN A 169 -7.29 -14.90 3.35
N GLN A 170 -7.81 -16.12 3.24
CA GLN A 170 -6.99 -17.32 3.10
C GLN A 170 -6.28 -17.34 1.74
N ASN A 171 -6.97 -16.99 0.67
CA ASN A 171 -6.38 -16.89 -0.67
C ASN A 171 -5.22 -15.89 -0.73
N LEU A 172 -5.33 -14.76 -0.02
CA LEU A 172 -4.21 -13.81 0.12
C LEU A 172 -3.05 -14.40 0.91
N LYS A 173 -3.31 -15.01 2.08
CA LYS A 173 -2.25 -15.69 2.86
C LYS A 173 -1.50 -16.72 2.02
N ASP A 174 -2.25 -17.55 1.28
CA ASP A 174 -1.68 -18.56 0.39
C ASP A 174 -0.89 -17.92 -0.77
N SER A 175 -1.37 -16.80 -1.33
CA SER A 175 -0.67 -16.07 -2.38
C SER A 175 0.65 -15.49 -1.88
N PHE A 176 0.68 -14.83 -0.72
CA PHE A 176 1.91 -14.31 -0.12
C PHE A 176 2.89 -15.43 0.23
N ASN A 177 2.41 -16.53 0.83
CA ASN A 177 3.25 -17.70 1.13
C ASN A 177 3.88 -18.29 -0.14
N LYS A 178 3.11 -18.41 -1.23
CA LYS A 178 3.64 -18.85 -2.52
C LYS A 178 4.72 -17.88 -3.05
N VAL A 179 4.52 -16.57 -2.92
CA VAL A 179 5.54 -15.58 -3.32
C VAL A 179 6.82 -15.72 -2.50
N ILE A 180 6.72 -15.81 -1.18
CA ILE A 180 7.88 -15.97 -0.30
C ILE A 180 8.64 -17.26 -0.64
N CYS A 181 7.93 -18.35 -0.89
CA CYS A 181 8.52 -19.62 -1.31
C CYS A 181 9.20 -19.57 -2.69
N ASP A 182 8.69 -18.77 -3.62
CA ASP A 182 9.29 -18.56 -4.94
C ASP A 182 10.50 -17.60 -4.89
N LEU A 183 10.52 -16.70 -3.91
CA LEU A 183 11.51 -15.65 -3.73
C LEU A 183 12.49 -15.96 -2.58
N LYS A 184 12.87 -17.24 -2.41
CA LYS A 184 13.79 -17.68 -1.35
C LYS A 184 15.11 -16.91 -1.35
N ASP A 185 15.65 -16.62 -2.53
CA ASP A 185 16.91 -15.89 -2.68
C ASP A 185 16.77 -14.36 -2.48
N TYR A 186 15.55 -13.86 -2.32
CA TYR A 186 15.22 -12.43 -2.15
C TYR A 186 15.08 -12.03 -0.67
N GLU A 187 15.31 -12.96 0.26
CA GLU A 187 15.23 -12.77 1.72
C GLU A 187 14.01 -11.94 2.14
N CYS A 188 12.82 -12.27 1.64
CA CYS A 188 11.59 -11.53 1.92
C CYS A 188 10.69 -12.24 2.94
N ASP A 189 9.93 -11.46 3.70
CA ASP A 189 8.91 -11.96 4.62
C ASP A 189 7.65 -11.08 4.69
N LEU A 190 6.53 -11.71 5.06
CA LEU A 190 5.28 -11.02 5.36
C LEU A 190 5.26 -10.67 6.85
N MET A 191 5.09 -9.38 7.15
CA MET A 191 4.94 -8.91 8.53
C MET A 191 3.56 -9.33 9.10
N GLU A 192 3.38 -9.15 10.41
CA GLU A 192 2.06 -9.32 11.05
C GLU A 192 1.02 -8.46 10.32
N ILE A 193 -0.06 -9.10 9.86
CA ILE A 193 -1.18 -8.43 9.18
C ILE A 193 -1.83 -7.48 10.18
N VAL A 194 -1.90 -6.20 9.82
CA VAL A 194 -2.55 -5.19 10.66
C VAL A 194 -4.00 -5.06 10.23
N LYS A 195 -4.93 -5.23 11.19
CA LYS A 195 -6.35 -4.92 11.01
C LYS A 195 -6.66 -3.63 11.75
N VAL A 196 -7.18 -2.63 11.04
CA VAL A 196 -7.67 -1.38 11.61
C VAL A 196 -9.16 -1.29 11.34
N GLN A 197 -9.97 -1.09 12.36
CA GLN A 197 -11.42 -0.94 12.23
C GLN A 197 -11.80 0.51 12.47
N VAL A 198 -12.51 1.11 11.53
CA VAL A 198 -13.05 2.47 11.63
C VAL A 198 -14.57 2.42 11.70
N LYS A 199 -15.19 3.39 12.38
CA LYS A 199 -16.63 3.37 12.71
C LYS A 199 -17.45 4.26 11.79
N GLU A 200 -16.91 5.39 11.39
CA GLU A 200 -17.56 6.41 10.58
C GLU A 200 -17.05 6.38 9.12
N PRO A 201 -17.93 6.57 8.13
CA PRO A 201 -19.37 6.84 8.29
C PRO A 201 -20.21 5.56 8.46
N TYR A 202 -19.56 4.39 8.44
CA TYR A 202 -20.11 3.07 8.69
C TYR A 202 -18.94 2.12 8.97
N LEU A 203 -19.22 0.98 9.60
CA LEU A 203 -18.18 0.07 10.07
C LEU A 203 -17.37 -0.48 8.89
N THR A 204 -16.06 -0.21 8.90
CA THR A 204 -15.14 -0.62 7.85
C THR A 204 -13.88 -1.22 8.46
N ASP A 205 -13.54 -2.43 8.05
CA ASP A 205 -12.29 -3.09 8.38
C ASP A 205 -11.28 -2.88 7.25
N TYR A 206 -10.10 -2.36 7.60
CA TYR A 206 -8.94 -2.27 6.72
C TYR A 206 -7.91 -3.31 7.12
N TYR A 207 -7.47 -4.10 6.16
CA TYR A 207 -6.44 -5.12 6.33
C TYR A 207 -5.19 -4.70 5.55
N PHE A 208 -4.06 -4.61 6.24
CA PHE A 208 -2.77 -4.24 5.68
C PHE A 208 -1.85 -5.47 5.66
N TYR A 209 -1.47 -5.89 4.45
CA TYR A 209 -0.48 -6.95 4.21
C TYR A 209 0.82 -6.29 3.76
N LEU A 210 1.88 -6.44 4.56
CA LEU A 210 3.18 -5.80 4.31
C LEU A 210 4.22 -6.88 4.01
N LEU A 211 4.59 -7.01 2.74
CA LEU A 211 5.70 -7.85 2.30
C LEU A 211 6.95 -6.97 2.20
N ARG A 212 8.06 -7.37 2.83
CA ARG A 212 9.31 -6.60 2.82
C ARG A 212 10.50 -7.46 2.41
N THR A 213 11.56 -6.83 1.93
CA THR A 213 12.91 -7.38 1.97
C THR A 213 13.47 -7.28 3.39
N LYS A 214 14.26 -8.26 3.82
CA LYS A 214 14.97 -8.24 5.12
C LYS A 214 16.24 -7.40 5.07
#